data_AF-A0A924SM27-F1
#
_entry.id   AF-A0A924SM27-F1
#
_cell.length_a   1.000
_cell.length_b   1.000
_cell.length_c   1.000
_cell.angle_alpha   90.00
_cell.angle_beta   90.00
_cell.angle_gamma   90.00
#
_symmetry.space_group_name_H-M   'P 1'
#
loop_
_entity.id
_entity.type
_entity.pdbx_description
1 polymer ?
#
loop_
_entity_poly.entity_id
_entity_poly.type
_entity_poly.pdbx_seq_one_letter_code
_entity_poly.pdbx_strand_id
1 'polypeptide(L)'
;MRSATKPTQSGFTLVEMIMVIVIMGVIGAAVAVFIKSPIDAYLDSARRARLTDVADTTLRRMTRDIRTALPNSLRQASGSNPVNSQCIEFIPTKTGGRYRAEVDAAGHGDVLSFDAPDSSFDMFGPNSALPDQSIVAGDLVVIYNLGVPGADAYAVLNPNVSAVTQISAGSLPNETKLGINTLQFPLASASNRFQIIPGNQKIVSYVCSGGNLYRHFNYAYANSCPASGGDLIAKDASCTFVYNGSDLQRNALVQIKLALTSGGETVSLYHEVHVNNTP
;
A
#
# COMPACT_ATOMS: atom_id res chain seq x y z
N MET A 1 79.92 40.85 19.50
CA MET A 1 79.71 39.77 18.50
C MET A 1 79.60 38.44 19.23
N ARG A 2 78.39 37.89 19.37
CA ARG A 2 78.18 36.54 19.90
C ARG A 2 78.22 35.57 18.71
N SER A 3 79.18 34.64 18.74
CA SER A 3 79.32 33.60 17.72
C SER A 3 78.12 32.65 17.80
N ALA A 4 77.35 32.54 16.72
CA ALA A 4 76.28 31.56 16.60
C ALA A 4 76.91 30.19 16.33
N THR A 5 76.78 29.26 17.27
CA THR A 5 77.15 27.85 17.07
C THR A 5 76.17 27.22 16.08
N LYS A 6 76.70 26.74 14.95
CA LYS A 6 75.94 25.93 13.98
C LYS A 6 75.46 24.65 14.68
N PRO A 7 74.16 24.30 14.65
CA PRO A 7 73.73 23.02 15.16
C PRO A 7 74.36 21.92 14.30
N THR A 8 75.08 20.99 14.92
CA THR A 8 75.55 19.77 14.28
C THR A 8 74.35 18.90 13.97
N GLN A 9 74.09 18.62 12.69
CA GLN A 9 73.10 17.61 12.31
C GLN A 9 73.59 16.24 12.81
N SER A 10 72.95 15.74 13.87
CA SER A 10 73.03 14.33 14.26
C SER A 10 72.22 13.52 13.26
N GLY A 11 72.89 12.76 12.39
CA GLY A 11 72.23 11.79 11.52
C GLY A 11 71.71 10.59 12.30
N PHE A 12 70.59 10.02 11.85
CA PHE A 12 70.02 8.78 12.40
C PHE A 12 70.88 7.57 12.02
N THR A 13 71.01 6.61 12.92
CA THR A 13 71.71 5.34 12.61
C THR A 13 70.80 4.40 11.81
N LEU A 14 71.39 3.55 10.97
CA LEU A 14 70.64 2.55 10.19
C LEU A 14 69.84 1.60 11.12
N VAL A 15 70.40 1.27 12.28
CA VAL A 15 69.75 0.42 13.29
C VAL A 15 68.52 1.11 13.87
N GLU A 16 68.60 2.41 14.16
CA GLU A 16 67.49 3.20 14.67
C GLU A 16 66.34 3.27 13.66
N MET A 17 66.65 3.42 12.37
CA MET A 17 65.64 3.44 11.31
C MET A 17 64.96 2.07 11.14
N ILE A 18 65.72 0.97 11.23
CA ILE A 18 65.16 -0.40 11.20
C ILE A 18 64.24 -0.63 12.40
N MET A 19 64.66 -0.28 13.62
CA MET A 19 63.84 -0.47 14.82
C MET A 19 62.51 0.30 14.71
N VAL A 20 62.53 1.53 14.21
CA VAL A 20 61.31 2.33 14.02
C VAL A 20 60.34 1.67 13.04
N ILE A 21 60.83 1.18 11.90
CA ILE A 21 59.98 0.51 10.90
C ILE A 21 59.36 -0.76 11.49
N VAL A 22 60.14 -1.58 12.21
CA VAL A 22 59.64 -2.82 12.83
C VAL A 22 58.59 -2.51 13.90
N ILE A 23 58.84 -1.53 14.78
CA ILE A 23 57.90 -1.14 15.83
C ILE A 23 56.62 -0.56 15.23
N MET A 24 56.72 0.30 14.21
CA MET A 24 55.55 0.80 13.48
C MET A 24 54.75 -0.32 12.82
N GLY A 25 55.42 -1.34 12.26
CA GLY A 25 54.76 -2.51 11.70
C GLY A 25 53.94 -3.29 12.73
N VAL A 26 54.52 -3.57 13.90
CA VAL A 26 53.85 -4.30 14.99
C VAL A 26 52.68 -3.50 15.56
N ILE A 27 52.87 -2.22 15.85
CA ILE A 27 51.81 -1.34 16.37
C ILE A 27 50.69 -1.17 15.34
N GLY A 28 51.05 -0.95 14.06
CA GLY A 28 50.09 -0.83 12.98
C GLY A 28 49.21 -2.07 12.82
N ALA A 29 49.82 -3.26 12.88
CA ALA A 29 49.08 -4.53 12.84
C ALA A 29 48.14 -4.68 14.05
N ALA A 30 48.59 -4.36 15.26
CA ALA A 30 47.75 -4.41 16.46
C ALA A 30 46.56 -3.46 16.34
N VAL A 31 46.80 -2.19 15.96
CA VAL A 31 45.76 -1.18 15.78
C VAL A 31 44.74 -1.59 14.71
N ALA A 32 45.18 -2.18 13.59
CA ALA A 32 44.29 -2.64 12.53
C ALA A 32 43.28 -3.69 13.04
N VAL A 33 43.72 -4.63 13.89
CA VAL A 33 42.83 -5.64 14.48
C VAL A 33 41.81 -4.99 15.42
N PHE A 34 42.23 -4.03 16.26
CA PHE A 34 41.34 -3.36 17.20
C PHE A 34 40.35 -2.39 16.54
N ILE A 35 40.69 -1.77 15.42
CA ILE A 35 39.81 -0.84 14.69
C ILE A 35 38.79 -1.59 13.83
N LYS A 36 39.13 -2.77 13.32
CA LYS A 36 38.23 -3.55 12.45
C LYS A 36 36.89 -3.86 13.13
N SER A 37 36.91 -4.32 14.37
CA SER A 37 35.68 -4.74 15.07
C SER A 37 34.68 -3.59 15.31
N PRO A 38 35.09 -2.40 15.80
CA PRO A 38 34.21 -1.24 15.89
C PRO A 38 33.64 -0.77 14.55
N ILE A 39 34.45 -0.84 13.47
CA ILE A 39 33.97 -0.49 12.12
C ILE A 39 32.93 -1.49 11.63
N ASP A 40 33.21 -2.79 11.74
CA ASP A 40 32.27 -3.84 11.33
C ASP A 40 30.96 -3.72 12.12
N ALA A 41 31.03 -3.52 13.45
CA ALA A 41 29.85 -3.30 14.29
C ALA A 41 29.05 -2.04 13.90
N TYR A 42 29.73 -0.95 13.55
CA TYR A 42 29.06 0.26 13.06
C TYR A 42 28.35 0.01 11.72
N LEU A 43 29.00 -0.68 10.78
CA LEU A 43 28.41 -1.02 9.49
C LEU A 43 27.20 -1.95 9.63
N ASP A 44 27.27 -2.93 10.51
CA ASP A 44 26.15 -3.84 10.79
C ASP A 44 24.99 -3.09 11.46
N SER A 45 25.28 -2.22 12.43
CA SER A 45 24.25 -1.36 13.05
C SER A 45 23.58 -0.45 12.02
N ALA A 46 24.34 0.14 11.10
CA ALA A 46 23.81 1.00 10.04
C ALA A 46 22.96 0.21 9.05
N ARG A 47 23.38 -1.02 8.70
CA ARG A 47 22.64 -1.93 7.83
C ARG A 47 21.30 -2.32 8.43
N ARG A 48 21.29 -2.74 9.70
CA ARG A 48 20.08 -3.08 10.44
C ARG A 48 19.10 -1.92 10.54
N ALA A 49 19.60 -0.72 10.83
CA ALA A 49 18.78 0.48 10.87
C ALA A 49 18.09 0.74 9.53
N ARG A 50 18.84 0.64 8.42
CA ARG A 50 18.29 0.79 7.07
C ARG A 50 17.25 -0.28 6.72
N LEU A 51 17.52 -1.55 7.03
CA LEU A 51 16.56 -2.63 6.81
C LEU A 51 15.25 -2.40 7.57
N THR A 52 15.36 -1.95 8.83
CA THR A 52 14.19 -1.65 9.68
C THR A 52 13.38 -0.48 9.14
N ASP A 53 14.03 0.60 8.70
CA ASP A 53 13.37 1.78 8.14
C ASP A 53 12.63 1.46 6.83
N VAL A 54 13.25 0.69 5.94
CA VAL A 54 12.61 0.22 4.70
C VAL A 54 11.40 -0.66 5.04
N ALA A 55 11.55 -1.62 5.96
CA ALA A 55 10.46 -2.51 6.34
C ALA A 55 9.27 -1.76 6.94
N ASP A 56 9.50 -0.80 7.85
CA ASP A 56 8.44 0.02 8.47
C ASP A 56 7.75 0.91 7.42
N THR A 57 8.52 1.59 6.58
CA THR A 57 7.96 2.44 5.51
C THR A 57 7.11 1.62 4.53
N THR A 58 7.58 0.43 4.15
CA THR A 58 6.84 -0.51 3.30
C THR A 58 5.53 -0.94 3.95
N LEU A 59 5.55 -1.37 5.22
CA LEU A 59 4.36 -1.79 5.96
C LEU A 59 3.35 -0.64 6.12
N ARG A 60 3.82 0.58 6.41
CA ARG A 60 2.96 1.76 6.50
C ARG A 60 2.30 2.10 5.16
N ARG A 61 3.02 1.95 4.04
CA ARG A 61 2.46 2.12 2.70
C ARG A 61 1.37 1.08 2.44
N MET A 62 1.66 -0.19 2.66
CA MET A 62 0.69 -1.28 2.48
C MET A 62 -0.54 -1.07 3.35
N THR A 63 -0.37 -0.66 4.60
CA THR A 63 -1.45 -0.38 5.54
C THR A 63 -2.35 0.76 5.05
N ARG A 64 -1.78 1.84 4.52
CA ARG A 64 -2.57 2.94 3.94
C ARG A 64 -3.36 2.48 2.73
N ASP A 65 -2.77 1.70 1.84
CA ASP A 65 -3.47 1.16 0.67
C ASP A 65 -4.58 0.18 1.09
N ILE A 66 -4.33 -0.74 2.03
CA ILE A 66 -5.32 -1.72 2.51
C ILE A 66 -6.49 -1.03 3.21
N ARG A 67 -6.25 0.08 3.91
CA ARG A 67 -7.32 0.86 4.56
C ARG A 67 -8.29 1.51 3.57
N THR A 68 -7.92 1.66 2.30
CA THR A 68 -8.84 2.15 1.27
C THR A 68 -9.56 1.02 0.55
N ALA A 69 -9.39 -0.24 0.96
CA ALA A 69 -10.11 -1.35 0.37
C ALA A 69 -11.63 -1.16 0.46
N LEU A 70 -12.31 -1.45 -0.64
CA LEU A 70 -13.75 -1.55 -0.72
C LEU A 70 -14.19 -2.62 0.30
N PRO A 71 -15.24 -2.37 1.09
CA PRO A 71 -15.77 -3.35 2.04
C PRO A 71 -15.97 -4.71 1.37
N ASN A 72 -15.53 -5.78 2.02
CA ASN A 72 -15.62 -7.16 1.52
C ASN A 72 -14.90 -7.43 0.17
N SER A 73 -13.93 -6.59 -0.23
CA SER A 73 -13.11 -6.84 -1.43
C SER A 73 -11.73 -7.42 -1.11
N LEU A 74 -11.27 -7.37 0.13
CA LEU A 74 -10.00 -7.98 0.50
C LEU A 74 -10.10 -9.49 0.42
N ARG A 75 -9.19 -10.09 -0.34
CA ARG A 75 -9.04 -11.54 -0.40
C ARG A 75 -7.58 -11.92 -0.56
N GLN A 76 -7.23 -13.05 0.03
CA GLN A 76 -5.99 -13.73 -0.30
C GLN A 76 -6.26 -14.55 -1.57
N ALA A 77 -5.46 -14.33 -2.61
CA ALA A 77 -5.64 -15.05 -3.85
C ALA A 77 -5.53 -16.57 -3.59
N SER A 78 -6.44 -17.36 -4.14
CA SER A 78 -6.49 -18.81 -3.97
C SER A 78 -6.31 -19.53 -5.32
N GLY A 79 -5.22 -19.25 -6.03
CA GLY A 79 -4.84 -19.98 -7.23
C GLY A 79 -3.82 -21.09 -6.94
N SER A 80 -3.66 -22.05 -7.85
CA SER A 80 -2.74 -23.20 -7.72
C SER A 80 -1.25 -22.83 -7.67
N ASN A 81 -0.88 -21.58 -7.91
CA ASN A 81 0.49 -21.09 -7.78
C ASN A 81 0.85 -20.82 -6.30
N PRO A 82 1.96 -21.37 -5.76
CA PRO A 82 2.41 -21.09 -4.39
C PRO A 82 2.59 -19.60 -4.07
N VAL A 83 2.86 -18.75 -5.07
CA VAL A 83 2.92 -17.29 -4.93
C VAL A 83 1.60 -16.68 -4.44
N ASN A 84 0.46 -17.35 -4.64
CA ASN A 84 -0.84 -16.84 -4.20
C ASN A 84 -1.00 -16.84 -2.67
N SER A 85 -0.33 -17.78 -1.96
CA SER A 85 -0.23 -17.71 -0.49
C SER A 85 0.59 -16.51 0.00
N GLN A 86 1.35 -15.88 -0.89
CA GLN A 86 2.16 -14.69 -0.67
C GLN A 86 1.58 -13.46 -1.36
N CYS A 87 0.26 -13.46 -1.62
CA CYS A 87 -0.43 -12.33 -2.21
C CYS A 87 -1.68 -11.92 -1.42
N ILE A 88 -1.87 -10.61 -1.28
CA ILE A 88 -3.13 -10.00 -0.86
C ILE A 88 -3.61 -9.07 -1.98
N GLU A 89 -4.89 -9.17 -2.35
CA GLU A 89 -5.53 -8.29 -3.33
C GLU A 89 -6.78 -7.63 -2.74
N PHE A 90 -7.14 -6.48 -3.31
CA PHE A 90 -8.35 -5.75 -2.96
C PHE A 90 -8.71 -4.75 -4.06
N ILE A 91 -9.96 -4.29 -4.02
CA ILE A 91 -10.45 -3.19 -4.85
C ILE A 91 -10.27 -1.91 -4.02
N PRO A 92 -9.46 -0.92 -4.43
CA PRO A 92 -9.33 0.31 -3.68
C PRO A 92 -10.54 1.23 -3.92
N THR A 93 -10.83 2.07 -2.95
CA THR A 93 -11.78 3.17 -3.05
C THR A 93 -11.03 4.49 -2.94
N LYS A 94 -11.54 5.53 -3.59
CA LYS A 94 -11.02 6.89 -3.42
C LYS A 94 -11.91 7.76 -2.55
N THR A 95 -13.23 7.53 -2.60
CA THR A 95 -14.24 8.26 -1.83
C THR A 95 -15.53 7.44 -1.75
N GLY A 96 -16.54 7.98 -1.10
CA GLY A 96 -17.89 7.44 -1.04
C GLY A 96 -18.84 8.51 -0.52
N GLY A 97 -20.13 8.19 -0.48
CA GLY A 97 -21.14 9.14 -0.08
C GLY A 97 -22.45 8.49 0.30
N ARG A 98 -23.46 9.33 0.52
CA ARG A 98 -24.84 8.88 0.65
C ARG A 98 -25.61 9.25 -0.59
N TYR A 99 -26.29 8.29 -1.19
CA TYR A 99 -27.24 8.56 -2.25
C TYR A 99 -28.56 9.03 -1.65
N ARG A 100 -29.32 9.79 -2.43
CA ARG A 100 -30.66 10.23 -2.09
C ARG A 100 -31.62 9.04 -2.21
N ALA A 101 -32.30 8.73 -1.10
CA ALA A 101 -33.26 7.63 -1.03
C ALA A 101 -34.71 8.11 -1.07
N GLU A 102 -34.96 9.40 -0.85
CA GLU A 102 -36.29 10.00 -0.85
C GLU A 102 -36.24 11.41 -1.47
N VAL A 103 -37.37 11.86 -2.01
CA VAL A 103 -37.56 13.25 -2.46
C VAL A 103 -37.76 14.18 -1.26
N ASP A 104 -37.60 15.48 -1.47
CA ASP A 104 -37.95 16.48 -0.46
C ASP A 104 -39.48 16.63 -0.29
N ALA A 105 -39.90 17.49 0.63
CA ALA A 105 -41.32 17.75 0.88
C ALA A 105 -42.07 18.36 -0.31
N ALA A 106 -41.36 18.93 -1.28
CA ALA A 106 -41.91 19.49 -2.50
C ALA A 106 -41.84 18.52 -3.70
N GLY A 107 -41.34 17.30 -3.51
CA GLY A 107 -41.20 16.28 -4.54
C GLY A 107 -39.96 16.40 -5.42
N HIS A 108 -38.96 17.20 -5.04
CA HIS A 108 -37.70 17.34 -5.76
C HIS A 108 -36.64 16.35 -5.26
N GLY A 109 -35.70 16.00 -6.15
CA GLY A 109 -34.60 15.09 -5.85
C GLY A 109 -34.55 13.93 -6.83
N ASP A 110 -33.34 13.50 -7.16
CA ASP A 110 -33.09 12.32 -7.97
C ASP A 110 -32.79 11.13 -7.06
N VAL A 111 -33.80 10.31 -6.80
CA VAL A 111 -33.71 9.14 -5.92
C VAL A 111 -33.16 7.96 -6.70
N LEU A 112 -32.16 7.28 -6.14
CA LEU A 112 -31.67 6.04 -6.71
C LEU A 112 -32.73 4.93 -6.64
N SER A 113 -33.14 4.40 -7.78
CA SER A 113 -34.10 3.29 -7.90
C SER A 113 -33.42 1.93 -7.84
N PHE A 114 -34.04 1.00 -7.10
CA PHE A 114 -33.65 -0.42 -7.05
C PHE A 114 -34.68 -1.33 -7.72
N ASP A 115 -35.86 -0.81 -8.07
CA ASP A 115 -36.96 -1.57 -8.67
C ASP A 115 -36.91 -1.58 -10.21
N ALA A 116 -36.10 -0.69 -10.81
CA ALA A 116 -35.91 -0.57 -12.23
C ALA A 116 -34.47 -0.14 -12.56
N PRO A 117 -34.00 -0.33 -13.81
CA PRO A 117 -32.72 0.21 -14.23
C PRO A 117 -32.69 1.73 -14.10
N ASP A 118 -31.65 2.25 -13.46
CA ASP A 118 -31.46 3.67 -13.21
C ASP A 118 -30.19 4.17 -13.90
N SER A 119 -30.19 5.43 -14.34
CA SER A 119 -29.07 6.06 -15.04
C SER A 119 -28.50 7.27 -14.30
N SER A 120 -29.12 7.71 -13.21
CA SER A 120 -28.55 8.76 -12.37
C SER A 120 -29.15 8.78 -10.97
N PHE A 121 -28.46 9.41 -10.03
CA PHE A 121 -29.01 9.72 -8.72
C PHE A 121 -28.29 10.93 -8.12
N ASP A 122 -28.92 11.58 -7.15
CA ASP A 122 -28.29 12.64 -6.36
C ASP A 122 -27.51 12.04 -5.19
N MET A 123 -26.30 12.55 -4.96
CA MET A 123 -25.55 12.34 -3.73
C MET A 123 -25.60 13.57 -2.83
N PHE A 124 -25.65 13.32 -1.51
CA PHE A 124 -25.53 14.37 -0.51
C PHE A 124 -24.11 14.90 -0.46
N GLY A 125 -23.97 16.21 -0.66
CA GLY A 125 -22.70 16.92 -0.62
C GLY A 125 -22.18 17.31 -2.01
N PRO A 126 -21.49 18.46 -2.12
CA PRO A 126 -20.89 18.89 -3.37
C PRO A 126 -19.59 18.12 -3.65
N ASN A 127 -19.49 17.50 -4.83
CA ASN A 127 -18.28 16.82 -5.29
C ASN A 127 -17.05 17.75 -5.33
N SER A 128 -17.29 19.04 -5.59
CA SER A 128 -16.25 20.08 -5.61
C SER A 128 -15.63 20.36 -4.25
N ALA A 129 -16.24 19.95 -3.13
CA ALA A 129 -15.66 20.11 -1.80
C ALA A 129 -14.53 19.11 -1.50
N LEU A 130 -14.32 18.11 -2.36
CA LEU A 130 -13.28 17.08 -2.23
C LEU A 130 -12.34 17.11 -3.44
N PRO A 131 -11.52 18.17 -3.66
CA PRO A 131 -10.74 18.33 -4.88
C PRO A 131 -9.80 17.15 -5.16
N ASP A 132 -9.10 16.65 -4.13
CA ASP A 132 -8.13 15.54 -4.25
C ASP A 132 -8.78 14.16 -4.43
N GLN A 133 -10.10 14.05 -4.21
CA GLN A 133 -10.86 12.80 -4.28
C GLN A 133 -12.12 12.93 -5.13
N SER A 134 -12.18 13.98 -5.96
CA SER A 134 -13.35 14.33 -6.75
C SER A 134 -13.75 13.18 -7.66
N ILE A 135 -15.04 12.86 -7.67
CA ILE A 135 -15.63 11.86 -8.56
C ILE A 135 -15.59 12.42 -9.98
N VAL A 136 -15.13 11.62 -10.93
CA VAL A 136 -14.98 11.99 -12.34
C VAL A 136 -15.57 10.89 -13.23
N ALA A 137 -15.89 11.25 -14.47
CA ALA A 137 -16.35 10.26 -15.44
C ALA A 137 -15.27 9.18 -15.65
N GLY A 138 -15.69 7.92 -15.72
CA GLY A 138 -14.82 6.76 -15.81
C GLY A 138 -14.47 6.09 -14.47
N ASP A 139 -14.76 6.73 -13.33
CA ASP A 139 -14.81 6.04 -12.05
C ASP A 139 -15.93 5.01 -12.01
N LEU A 140 -15.90 4.10 -11.04
CA LEU A 140 -16.97 3.14 -10.82
C LEU A 140 -17.66 3.43 -9.49
N VAL A 141 -18.98 3.56 -9.52
CA VAL A 141 -19.81 3.53 -8.32
C VAL A 141 -20.11 2.09 -7.94
N VAL A 142 -19.99 1.79 -6.66
CA VAL A 142 -20.38 0.51 -6.08
C VAL A 142 -21.41 0.75 -5.01
N ILE A 143 -22.45 -0.08 -5.01
CA ILE A 143 -23.48 -0.05 -3.99
C ILE A 143 -23.52 -1.38 -3.27
N TYR A 144 -23.45 -1.31 -1.95
CA TYR A 144 -23.66 -2.43 -1.05
C TYR A 144 -22.84 -3.69 -1.39
N ASN A 145 -21.51 -3.55 -1.47
CA ASN A 145 -20.62 -4.69 -1.73
C ASN A 145 -20.55 -5.65 -0.53
N LEU A 146 -21.17 -6.82 -0.68
CA LEU A 146 -21.24 -7.85 0.35
C LEU A 146 -20.21 -8.97 0.16
N GLY A 147 -19.58 -9.07 -1.01
CA GLY A 147 -18.64 -10.16 -1.32
C GLY A 147 -19.33 -11.50 -1.57
N VAL A 148 -20.64 -11.50 -1.79
CA VAL A 148 -21.45 -12.70 -2.06
C VAL A 148 -22.06 -12.65 -3.46
N PRO A 149 -22.46 -13.80 -4.05
CA PRO A 149 -23.11 -13.81 -5.35
C PRO A 149 -24.29 -12.84 -5.43
N GLY A 150 -24.30 -11.99 -6.45
CA GLY A 150 -25.30 -10.94 -6.65
C GLY A 150 -24.94 -9.58 -6.03
N ALA A 151 -23.94 -9.48 -5.16
CA ALA A 151 -23.46 -8.22 -4.58
C ALA A 151 -21.94 -8.27 -4.34
N ASP A 152 -21.20 -8.70 -5.36
CA ASP A 152 -19.74 -8.83 -5.36
C ASP A 152 -19.15 -8.02 -6.53
N ALA A 153 -18.33 -7.04 -6.19
CA ALA A 153 -17.64 -6.14 -7.12
C ALA A 153 -16.53 -6.84 -7.95
N TYR A 154 -16.18 -8.08 -7.64
CA TYR A 154 -15.33 -8.92 -8.50
C TYR A 154 -16.11 -9.72 -9.54
N ALA A 155 -17.43 -9.83 -9.41
CA ALA A 155 -18.23 -10.66 -10.29
C ALA A 155 -18.15 -10.14 -11.74
N VAL A 156 -18.01 -11.04 -12.71
CA VAL A 156 -17.86 -10.68 -14.14
C VAL A 156 -19.01 -9.80 -14.65
N LEU A 157 -20.23 -10.04 -14.15
CA LEU A 157 -21.42 -9.27 -14.50
C LEU A 157 -21.57 -7.97 -13.70
N ASN A 158 -20.76 -7.77 -12.65
CA ASN A 158 -20.70 -6.54 -11.84
C ASN A 158 -22.08 -5.97 -11.48
N PRO A 159 -23.01 -6.78 -10.93
CA PRO A 159 -24.41 -6.37 -10.80
C PRO A 159 -24.57 -5.15 -9.87
N ASN A 160 -23.61 -4.90 -8.99
CA ASN A 160 -23.62 -3.80 -8.04
C ASN A 160 -22.57 -2.70 -8.35
N VAL A 161 -21.97 -2.71 -9.54
CA VAL A 161 -20.95 -1.74 -9.96
C VAL A 161 -21.34 -1.11 -11.30
N SER A 162 -21.40 0.22 -11.35
CA SER A 162 -21.67 0.97 -12.59
C SER A 162 -20.60 2.03 -12.85
N ALA A 163 -20.30 2.33 -14.10
CA ALA A 163 -19.39 3.42 -14.44
C ALA A 163 -20.08 4.77 -14.32
N VAL A 164 -19.42 5.73 -13.70
CA VAL A 164 -19.84 7.13 -13.67
C VAL A 164 -19.63 7.73 -15.06
N THR A 165 -20.68 8.29 -15.66
CA THR A 165 -20.67 8.85 -17.02
C THR A 165 -20.59 10.37 -17.00
N GLN A 166 -21.21 11.01 -16.01
CA GLN A 166 -21.28 12.47 -15.91
C GLN A 166 -21.42 12.91 -14.45
N ILE A 167 -20.91 14.10 -14.14
CA ILE A 167 -21.11 14.77 -12.85
C ILE A 167 -21.72 16.14 -13.14
N SER A 168 -22.81 16.48 -12.44
CA SER A 168 -23.47 17.79 -12.54
C SER A 168 -23.98 18.26 -11.18
N ALA A 169 -24.48 19.50 -11.11
CA ALA A 169 -25.18 19.97 -9.93
C ALA A 169 -26.37 19.03 -9.61
N GLY A 170 -26.60 18.76 -8.33
CA GLY A 170 -27.73 17.98 -7.86
C GLY A 170 -29.06 18.70 -8.09
N SER A 171 -30.16 17.96 -7.94
CA SER A 171 -31.51 18.52 -8.05
C SER A 171 -31.84 19.52 -6.93
N LEU A 172 -31.12 19.45 -5.81
CA LEU A 172 -31.23 20.34 -4.65
C LEU A 172 -29.90 21.04 -4.33
N PRO A 173 -29.92 22.17 -3.59
CA PRO A 173 -28.71 22.86 -3.18
C PRO A 173 -27.75 21.97 -2.40
N ASN A 174 -26.44 22.13 -2.64
CA ASN A 174 -25.36 21.35 -2.00
C ASN A 174 -25.39 19.84 -2.27
N GLU A 175 -26.04 19.42 -3.35
CA GLU A 175 -26.01 18.04 -3.85
C GLU A 175 -25.27 17.95 -5.17
N THR A 176 -24.86 16.74 -5.51
CA THR A 176 -24.24 16.43 -6.80
C THR A 176 -25.03 15.32 -7.46
N LYS A 177 -25.41 15.52 -8.72
CA LYS A 177 -26.01 14.47 -9.54
C LYS A 177 -24.90 13.64 -10.18
N LEU A 178 -24.94 12.33 -9.95
CA LEU A 178 -24.06 11.35 -10.56
C LEU A 178 -24.81 10.66 -11.69
N GLY A 179 -24.40 10.89 -12.93
CA GLY A 179 -24.81 10.08 -14.07
C GLY A 179 -24.00 8.79 -14.11
N ILE A 180 -24.66 7.67 -14.38
CA ILE A 180 -24.05 6.34 -14.45
C ILE A 180 -24.47 5.60 -15.72
N ASN A 181 -23.76 4.52 -16.06
CA ASN A 181 -24.30 3.56 -17.02
C ASN A 181 -25.57 2.95 -16.42
N THR A 182 -26.61 2.83 -17.25
CA THR A 182 -27.90 2.31 -16.81
C THR A 182 -27.73 0.93 -16.18
N LEU A 183 -28.08 0.81 -14.90
CA LEU A 183 -27.96 -0.40 -14.12
C LEU A 183 -29.09 -0.45 -13.08
N GLN A 184 -29.69 -1.62 -12.91
CA GLN A 184 -30.53 -1.89 -11.76
C GLN A 184 -29.65 -2.48 -10.66
N PHE A 185 -29.36 -1.70 -9.62
CA PHE A 185 -28.63 -2.23 -8.48
C PHE A 185 -29.47 -3.29 -7.76
N PRO A 186 -28.88 -4.41 -7.35
CA PRO A 186 -29.61 -5.57 -6.84
C PRO A 186 -30.14 -5.35 -5.42
N LEU A 187 -29.43 -4.55 -4.62
CA LEU A 187 -29.71 -4.37 -3.20
C LEU A 187 -29.38 -2.94 -2.77
N ALA A 188 -30.27 -2.34 -1.99
CA ALA A 188 -30.05 -1.06 -1.34
C ALA A 188 -29.12 -1.20 -0.11
N SER A 189 -28.24 -0.22 0.10
CA SER A 189 -27.47 -0.14 1.34
C SER A 189 -28.39 0.31 2.48
N ALA A 190 -28.38 -0.41 3.60
CA ALA A 190 -29.19 -0.08 4.77
C ALA A 190 -28.91 1.33 5.36
N SER A 191 -27.78 1.94 4.99
CA SER A 191 -27.41 3.30 5.41
C SER A 191 -27.33 4.30 4.24
N ASN A 192 -27.90 3.92 3.10
CA ASN A 192 -27.94 4.65 1.84
C ASN A 192 -26.55 5.07 1.34
N ARG A 193 -25.55 4.19 1.50
CA ARG A 193 -24.15 4.47 1.13
C ARG A 193 -23.77 3.88 -0.21
N PHE A 194 -22.82 4.55 -0.85
CA PHE A 194 -22.07 4.03 -2.00
C PHE A 194 -20.58 4.32 -1.82
N GLN A 195 -19.75 3.58 -2.55
CA GLN A 195 -18.31 3.77 -2.63
C GLN A 195 -17.90 4.04 -4.08
N ILE A 196 -16.77 4.73 -4.27
CA ILE A 196 -16.22 5.05 -5.59
C ILE A 196 -14.86 4.37 -5.74
N ILE A 197 -14.77 3.49 -6.72
CA ILE A 197 -13.52 2.90 -7.20
C ILE A 197 -12.92 3.88 -8.23
N PRO A 198 -11.65 4.28 -8.09
CA PRO A 198 -10.99 5.13 -9.07
C PRO A 198 -10.86 4.41 -10.42
N GLY A 199 -11.25 5.10 -11.51
CA GLY A 199 -11.22 4.53 -12.86
C GLY A 199 -9.83 4.08 -13.34
N ASN A 200 -8.78 4.69 -12.80
CA ASN A 200 -7.38 4.40 -13.12
C ASN A 200 -6.71 3.41 -12.15
N GLN A 201 -7.40 2.87 -11.14
CA GLN A 201 -6.84 1.91 -10.20
C GLN A 201 -7.93 0.98 -9.66
N LYS A 202 -8.42 0.05 -10.48
CA LYS A 202 -9.61 -0.76 -10.18
C LYS A 202 -9.35 -1.94 -9.25
N ILE A 203 -8.11 -2.41 -9.23
CA ILE A 203 -7.65 -3.52 -8.40
C ILE A 203 -6.22 -3.25 -8.00
N VAL A 204 -5.83 -3.66 -6.79
CA VAL A 204 -4.46 -3.57 -6.27
C VAL A 204 -4.09 -4.91 -5.65
N SER A 205 -2.84 -5.32 -5.81
CA SER A 205 -2.28 -6.40 -5.00
C SER A 205 -0.85 -6.13 -4.56
N TYR A 206 -0.48 -6.76 -3.46
CA TYR A 206 0.90 -6.89 -3.00
C TYR A 206 1.29 -8.36 -3.04
N VAL A 207 2.42 -8.66 -3.69
CA VAL A 207 2.90 -10.03 -3.90
C VAL A 207 4.39 -10.13 -3.66
N CYS A 208 4.83 -11.15 -2.92
CA CYS A 208 6.24 -11.51 -2.88
C CYS A 208 6.56 -12.54 -3.97
N SER A 209 7.47 -12.19 -4.86
CA SER A 209 7.88 -13.03 -5.98
C SER A 209 9.36 -12.80 -6.29
N GLY A 210 10.11 -13.88 -6.52
CA GLY A 210 11.53 -13.78 -6.88
C GLY A 210 12.42 -13.06 -5.85
N GLY A 211 12.06 -13.13 -4.56
CA GLY A 211 12.79 -12.45 -3.48
C GLY A 211 12.54 -10.94 -3.42
N ASN A 212 11.48 -10.42 -4.05
CA ASN A 212 11.10 -9.02 -3.99
C ASN A 212 9.62 -8.88 -3.66
N LEU A 213 9.23 -7.71 -3.13
CA LEU A 213 7.84 -7.32 -2.94
C LEU A 213 7.42 -6.38 -4.07
N TYR A 214 6.37 -6.77 -4.78
CA TYR A 214 5.77 -5.98 -5.85
C TYR A 214 4.38 -5.49 -5.47
N ARG A 215 4.00 -4.34 -6.02
CA ARG A 215 2.63 -3.83 -6.04
C ARG A 215 2.13 -3.85 -7.47
N HIS A 216 1.01 -4.52 -7.70
CA HIS A 216 0.34 -4.52 -9.01
C HIS A 216 -0.96 -3.75 -8.92
N PHE A 217 -1.40 -3.20 -10.05
CA PHE A 217 -2.72 -2.59 -10.17
C PHE A 217 -3.26 -2.74 -11.60
N ASN A 218 -4.59 -2.62 -11.76
CA ASN A 218 -5.30 -2.70 -13.05
C ASN A 218 -5.04 -3.97 -13.88
N TYR A 219 -4.85 -5.11 -13.24
CA TYR A 219 -4.86 -6.41 -13.92
C TYR A 219 -6.27 -6.98 -13.96
N ALA A 220 -6.46 -8.11 -14.65
CA ALA A 220 -7.77 -8.74 -14.75
C ALA A 220 -8.33 -9.13 -13.37
N TYR A 221 -9.65 -9.07 -13.21
CA TYR A 221 -10.34 -9.60 -12.04
C TYR A 221 -10.29 -11.13 -12.07
N ALA A 222 -9.17 -11.67 -11.63
CA ALA A 222 -8.92 -13.09 -11.48
C ALA A 222 -8.61 -13.37 -10.00
N ASN A 223 -8.98 -14.55 -9.52
CA ASN A 223 -8.60 -15.00 -8.17
C ASN A 223 -7.15 -15.51 -8.17
N SER A 224 -6.24 -14.68 -8.64
CA SER A 224 -4.81 -14.94 -8.78
C SER A 224 -4.05 -13.63 -8.95
N CYS A 225 -2.92 -13.50 -8.27
CA CYS A 225 -2.09 -12.32 -8.43
C CYS A 225 -1.10 -12.47 -9.58
N PRO A 226 -0.74 -11.37 -10.27
CA PRO A 226 0.35 -11.39 -11.23
C PRO A 226 1.66 -11.80 -10.54
N ALA A 227 2.41 -12.74 -11.12
CA ALA A 227 3.70 -13.19 -10.58
C ALA A 227 4.89 -12.34 -11.06
N SER A 228 4.68 -11.48 -12.06
CA SER A 228 5.70 -10.64 -12.69
C SER A 228 5.15 -9.28 -13.10
N GLY A 229 6.06 -8.31 -13.29
CA GLY A 229 5.72 -6.91 -13.55
C GLY A 229 5.42 -6.13 -12.26
N GLY A 230 4.70 -5.01 -12.39
CA GLY A 230 4.32 -4.17 -11.25
C GLY A 230 5.45 -3.30 -10.71
N ASP A 231 5.09 -2.49 -9.71
CA ASP A 231 6.02 -1.57 -9.06
C ASP A 231 6.82 -2.33 -8.00
N LEU A 232 8.15 -2.24 -8.08
CA LEU A 232 9.03 -2.78 -7.05
C LEU A 232 8.93 -1.93 -5.77
N ILE A 233 8.44 -2.54 -4.68
CA ILE A 233 8.24 -1.88 -3.40
C ILE A 233 9.42 -2.10 -2.46
N ALA A 234 9.93 -3.33 -2.40
CA ALA A 234 11.08 -3.69 -1.60
C ALA A 234 11.89 -4.80 -2.28
N LYS A 235 13.22 -4.69 -2.19
CA LYS A 235 14.16 -5.73 -2.63
C LYS A 235 14.46 -6.70 -1.50
N ASP A 236 14.88 -7.90 -1.87
CA ASP A 236 15.33 -8.95 -0.94
C ASP A 236 14.28 -9.22 0.15
N ALA A 237 13.02 -9.20 -0.28
CA ALA A 237 11.84 -9.28 0.56
C ALA A 237 11.17 -10.64 0.46
N SER A 238 10.72 -11.14 1.61
CA SER A 238 9.78 -12.24 1.71
C SER A 238 8.61 -11.80 2.56
N CYS A 239 7.41 -12.26 2.21
CA CYS A 239 6.21 -11.88 2.93
C CYS A 239 5.21 -13.04 3.04
N THR A 240 4.39 -12.91 4.07
CA THR A 240 3.24 -13.78 4.32
C THR A 240 2.07 -12.89 4.69
N PHE A 241 0.93 -13.19 4.07
CA PHE A 241 -0.34 -12.54 4.38
C PHE A 241 -1.27 -13.58 4.99
N VAL A 242 -1.98 -13.18 6.03
CA VAL A 242 -3.08 -13.95 6.58
C VAL A 242 -4.27 -13.00 6.67
N TYR A 243 -5.34 -13.33 5.97
CA TYR A 243 -6.59 -12.60 6.04
C TYR A 243 -7.64 -13.43 6.74
N ASN A 244 -8.04 -12.99 7.94
CA ASN A 244 -9.08 -13.63 8.74
C ASN A 244 -10.36 -12.79 8.62
N GLY A 245 -10.90 -12.68 7.41
CA GLY A 245 -12.18 -12.04 7.16
C GLY A 245 -13.27 -13.08 6.89
N SER A 246 -14.45 -12.86 7.45
CA SER A 246 -15.70 -13.49 7.04
C SER A 246 -16.65 -12.40 6.57
N ASP A 247 -17.45 -12.66 5.55
CA ASP A 247 -18.45 -11.74 4.99
C ASP A 247 -19.48 -11.25 6.04
N LEU A 248 -19.56 -11.93 7.20
CA LEU A 248 -20.43 -11.59 8.33
C LEU A 248 -19.79 -10.64 9.36
N GLN A 249 -18.50 -10.35 9.25
CA GLN A 249 -17.77 -9.52 10.22
C GLN A 249 -17.59 -8.09 9.68
N ARG A 250 -18.13 -7.12 10.43
CA ARG A 250 -18.01 -5.68 10.11
C ARG A 250 -16.56 -5.16 10.12
N ASN A 251 -15.67 -5.87 10.80
CA ASN A 251 -14.25 -5.60 10.81
C ASN A 251 -13.52 -6.89 10.45
N ALA A 252 -12.56 -6.79 9.53
CA ALA A 252 -11.64 -7.88 9.23
C ALA A 252 -10.21 -7.51 9.63
N LEU A 253 -9.36 -8.51 9.74
CA LEU A 253 -7.96 -8.36 10.12
C LEU A 253 -7.06 -8.93 9.03
N VAL A 254 -6.15 -8.11 8.54
CA VAL A 254 -5.04 -8.55 7.68
C VAL A 254 -3.78 -8.56 8.53
N GLN A 255 -3.15 -9.72 8.66
CA GLN A 255 -1.86 -9.87 9.29
C GLN A 255 -0.80 -9.94 8.19
N ILE A 256 0.24 -9.13 8.35
CA ILE A 256 1.34 -8.98 7.40
C ILE A 256 2.63 -9.31 8.14
N LYS A 257 3.35 -10.32 7.65
CA LYS A 257 4.75 -10.56 8.04
C LYS A 257 5.64 -10.20 6.87
N LEU A 258 6.54 -9.24 7.06
CA LEU A 258 7.54 -8.83 6.07
C LEU A 258 8.93 -9.11 6.62
N ALA A 259 9.79 -9.75 5.84
CA ALA A 259 11.19 -9.92 6.15
C ALA A 259 12.06 -9.42 5.01
N LEU A 260 13.04 -8.57 5.34
CA LEU A 260 14.02 -8.02 4.40
C LEU A 260 15.41 -8.52 4.77
N THR A 261 16.20 -8.92 3.77
CA THR A 261 17.55 -9.45 3.96
C THR A 261 18.58 -8.61 3.23
N SER A 262 19.69 -8.26 3.88
CA SER A 262 20.83 -7.63 3.21
C SER A 262 22.13 -8.05 3.88
N GLY A 263 23.13 -8.44 3.09
CA GLY A 263 24.46 -8.79 3.61
C GLY A 263 24.47 -9.95 4.62
N GLY A 264 23.53 -10.88 4.52
CA GLY A 264 23.38 -12.00 5.46
C GLY A 264 22.57 -11.68 6.73
N GLU A 265 22.16 -10.43 6.93
CA GLU A 265 21.28 -10.01 8.02
C GLU A 265 19.83 -9.96 7.55
N THR A 266 18.90 -10.46 8.37
CA THR A 266 17.46 -10.42 8.10
C THR A 266 16.74 -9.68 9.22
N VAL A 267 15.92 -8.69 8.86
CA VAL A 267 14.97 -8.03 9.76
C VAL A 267 13.57 -8.50 9.39
N SER A 268 12.80 -8.97 10.38
CA SER A 268 11.39 -9.33 10.19
C SER A 268 10.48 -8.46 11.06
N LEU A 269 9.47 -7.88 10.44
CA LEU A 269 8.43 -7.10 11.09
C LEU A 269 7.07 -7.78 10.90
N TYR A 270 6.23 -7.62 11.89
CA TYR A 270 4.85 -8.09 11.91
C TYR A 270 3.92 -6.89 12.09
N HIS A 271 2.83 -6.85 11.33
CA HIS A 271 1.85 -5.77 11.39
C HIS A 271 0.43 -6.31 11.20
N GLU A 272 -0.51 -5.72 11.93
CA GLU A 272 -1.94 -6.03 11.80
C GLU A 272 -2.68 -4.79 11.30
N VAL A 273 -3.52 -4.99 10.29
CA VAL A 273 -4.33 -3.94 9.71
C VAL A 273 -5.80 -4.29 9.91
N HIS A 274 -6.50 -3.44 10.66
CA HIS A 274 -7.95 -3.47 10.73
C HIS A 274 -8.56 -2.91 9.45
N VAL A 275 -9.52 -3.64 8.91
CA VAL A 275 -10.22 -3.36 7.67
C VAL A 275 -11.68 -3.13 8.00
N ASN A 276 -12.25 -2.05 7.46
CA ASN A 276 -13.67 -1.75 7.62
C ASN A 276 -14.50 -2.45 6.54
N ASN A 277 -15.30 -3.43 6.93
CA ASN A 277 -16.24 -4.15 6.07
C ASN A 277 -17.69 -3.65 6.30
N THR A 278 -17.89 -2.34 6.42
CA THR A 278 -19.23 -1.72 6.40
C THR A 278 -19.54 -1.12 5.02
N PRO A 279 -20.21 -1.88 4.12
CA PRO A 279 -20.67 -1.38 2.84
C PRO A 279 -21.78 -0.33 2.95
#